data_AF-A0A4Q3US00-F1
#
_entry.id   AF-A0A4Q3US00-F1
#
_cell.length_a   1.000
_cell.length_b   1.000
_cell.length_c   1.000
_cell.angle_alpha   90.00
_cell.angle_beta   90.00
_cell.angle_gamma   90.00
#
_symmetry.space_group_name_H-M   'P 1'
#
loop_
_entity.id
_entity.type
_entity.pdbx_description
1 polymer ?
#
loop_
_entity_poly.entity_id
_entity_poly.type
_entity_poly.pdbx_seq_one_letter_code
_entity_poly.pdbx_strand_id
1 'polypeptide(L)'
;TRRSSRARSSSLTPVDEKLIINIVGVCAGLCSMVSFTPQIGKILKTKSAEGVSLKMFSATVTAFVLWTAYGVLLGSWPIALSNFVCLCLALIIVTLRLKYGDGAS
;
A
#
# COMPACT_ATOMS: atom_id res chain seq x y z
N THR A 1 -34.87 0.35 39.76
CA THR A 1 -34.86 -0.93 39.01
C THR A 1 -34.08 -0.74 37.72
N ARG A 2 -32.91 -1.38 37.65
CA ARG A 2 -31.79 -1.12 36.73
C ARG A 2 -32.00 -1.91 35.43
N ARG A 3 -32.80 -1.41 34.48
CA ARG A 3 -33.08 -2.17 33.24
C ARG A 3 -33.56 -1.30 32.07
N SER A 4 -32.69 -0.47 31.52
CA SER A 4 -32.87 0.02 30.14
C SER A 4 -31.58 0.43 29.42
N SER A 5 -30.40 0.14 29.97
CA SER A 5 -29.12 0.24 29.27
C SER A 5 -28.83 -1.02 28.43
N ARG A 6 -29.83 -1.54 27.70
CA ARG A 6 -29.66 -2.69 26.82
C ARG A 6 -29.12 -2.19 25.49
N ALA A 7 -27.79 -2.17 25.44
CA ALA A 7 -26.95 -2.29 24.26
C ALA A 7 -27.74 -2.28 22.94
N ARG A 8 -27.76 -1.12 22.30
CA ARG A 8 -28.01 -0.99 20.86
C ARG A 8 -26.79 -1.63 20.18
N SER A 9 -26.72 -2.96 20.14
CA SER A 9 -25.81 -3.64 19.24
C SER A 9 -26.34 -3.35 17.83
N SER A 10 -25.84 -2.28 17.23
CA SER A 10 -25.98 -2.02 15.82
C SER A 10 -25.35 -3.20 15.09
N SER A 11 -26.17 -4.21 14.79
CA SER A 11 -25.80 -5.33 13.93
C SER A 11 -25.65 -4.75 12.53
N LEU A 12 -24.42 -4.35 12.19
CA LEU A 12 -24.08 -3.93 10.84
C LEU A 12 -24.55 -5.03 9.88
N THR A 13 -25.24 -4.65 8.81
CA THR A 13 -25.62 -5.64 7.82
C THR A 13 -24.37 -6.11 7.08
N PRO A 14 -24.35 -7.34 6.53
CA PRO A 14 -23.20 -7.83 5.76
C PRO A 14 -22.78 -6.92 4.59
N VAL A 15 -23.68 -6.05 4.12
CA VAL A 15 -23.40 -5.06 3.08
C VAL A 15 -22.60 -3.87 3.64
N ASP A 16 -22.95 -3.39 4.84
CA ASP A 16 -22.26 -2.28 5.50
C ASP A 16 -20.79 -2.63 5.79
N GLU A 17 -20.54 -3.86 6.23
CA GLU A 17 -19.19 -4.37 6.51
C GLU A 17 -18.33 -4.41 5.24
N LYS A 18 -18.86 -4.94 4.13
CA LYS A 18 -18.18 -4.97 2.83
C LYS A 18 -17.88 -3.57 2.31
N LEU A 19 -18.82 -2.63 2.48
CA LEU A 19 -18.64 -1.25 2.04
C LEU A 19 -17.50 -0.57 2.79
N ILE A 20 -17.43 -0.74 4.11
CA ILE A 20 -16.35 -0.19 4.94
C ILE A 20 -14.99 -0.76 4.50
N ILE A 21 -14.89 -2.07 4.29
CA ILE A 21 -13.66 -2.73 3.83
C ILE A 21 -13.19 -2.15 2.49
N ASN A 22 -14.11 -1.97 1.54
CA ASN A 22 -13.77 -1.43 0.22
C ASN A 22 -13.30 0.03 0.30
N ILE A 23 -13.98 0.86 1.09
CA ILE A 23 -13.60 2.28 1.27
C ILE A 23 -12.20 2.38 1.89
N VAL A 24 -11.94 1.62 2.95
CA VAL A 24 -10.62 1.60 3.60
C VAL A 24 -9.54 1.11 2.63
N GLY A 25 -9.82 0.06 1.85
CA GLY A 25 -8.89 -0.47 0.85
C GLY A 25 -8.56 0.53 -0.26
N VAL A 26 -9.57 1.28 -0.74
CA VAL A 26 -9.38 2.35 -1.73
C VAL A 26 -8.59 3.51 -1.14
N CYS A 27 -8.94 3.99 0.05
CA CYS A 27 -8.22 5.07 0.72
C CYS A 27 -6.77 4.69 1.02
N ALA A 28 -6.52 3.46 1.47
CA ALA A 28 -5.17 2.95 1.69
C ALA A 28 -4.36 2.95 0.39
N GLY A 29 -4.94 2.43 -0.70
CA GLY A 29 -4.31 2.45 -2.03
C GLY A 29 -3.98 3.87 -2.51
N LEU A 30 -4.94 4.80 -2.40
CA LEU A 30 -4.73 6.20 -2.78
C LEU A 30 -3.65 6.89 -1.93
N CYS A 31 -3.65 6.70 -0.61
CA CYS A 31 -2.60 7.22 0.26
C CYS A 31 -1.22 6.69 -0.12
N SER A 32 -1.11 5.39 -0.41
CA SER A 32 0.16 4.80 -0.87
C SER A 32 0.60 5.36 -2.22
N MET A 33 -0.30 5.50 -3.19
CA MET A 33 -0.02 6.11 -4.50
C MET A 33 0.46 7.56 -4.36
N VAL A 34 -0.23 8.36 -3.55
CA VAL A 34 0.11 9.76 -3.27
C VAL A 34 1.44 9.86 -2.52
N SER A 35 1.82 8.89 -1.69
CA SER A 35 3.11 8.89 -1.00
C SER A 35 4.29 8.58 -1.94
N PHE A 36 4.13 7.66 -2.88
CA PHE A 36 5.20 7.27 -3.82
C PHE A 36 5.40 8.28 -4.96
N THR A 37 4.35 8.97 -5.38
CA THR A 37 4.40 9.96 -6.46
C THR A 37 5.41 11.12 -6.23
N PRO A 38 5.41 11.83 -5.08
CA PRO A 38 6.38 12.90 -4.83
C PRO A 38 7.80 12.37 -4.70
N GLN A 39 7.99 11.14 -4.23
CA GLN A 39 9.30 10.50 -4.16
C GLN A 39 9.87 10.23 -5.56
N ILE A 40 9.04 9.70 -6.47
CA ILE A 40 9.38 9.50 -7.89
C ILE A 40 9.70 10.85 -8.54
N GLY A 41 8.83 11.85 -8.36
CA GLY A 41 9.00 13.19 -8.92
C GLY A 41 10.30 13.86 -8.45
N LYS A 42 10.67 13.71 -7.16
CA LYS A 42 11.92 14.22 -6.62
C LYS A 42 13.12 13.58 -7.32
N ILE A 43 13.18 12.24 -7.41
CA ILE A 43 14.29 11.53 -8.07
C ILE A 43 14.41 11.93 -9.54
N LEU A 44 13.29 12.03 -10.26
CA LEU A 44 13.28 12.41 -11.67
C LEU A 44 13.77 13.85 -11.89
N LYS A 45 13.47 14.77 -10.96
CA LYS A 45 13.88 16.18 -11.01
C LYS A 45 15.33 16.38 -10.59
N THR A 46 15.78 15.76 -9.51
CA THR A 46 17.15 15.90 -9.00
C THR A 46 18.15 15.02 -9.74
N LYS A 47 17.68 14.00 -10.48
CA LYS A 47 18.52 12.98 -11.11
C LYS A 47 19.49 12.30 -10.14
N SER A 48 19.21 12.38 -8.84
CA SER A 48 19.99 11.78 -7.76
C SER A 48 19.04 11.07 -6.81
N ALA A 49 19.39 9.83 -6.49
CA ALA A 49 18.66 8.97 -5.57
C ALA A 49 19.52 8.54 -4.36
N GLU A 50 20.63 9.23 -4.08
CA GLU A 50 21.55 8.89 -2.98
C GLU A 50 20.86 8.76 -1.61
N GLY A 51 19.86 9.60 -1.33
CA GLY A 51 19.10 9.55 -0.08
C GLY A 51 18.07 8.41 0.03
N VAL A 52 17.94 7.55 -0.98
CA VAL A 52 16.98 6.45 -0.99
C VAL A 52 17.70 5.13 -0.68
N SER A 53 17.34 4.52 0.44
CA SER A 53 17.91 3.24 0.89
C SER A 53 17.40 2.07 0.04
N LEU A 54 18.31 1.44 -0.71
CA LEU A 54 18.02 0.23 -1.49
C LEU A 54 17.49 -0.91 -0.61
N LYS A 55 18.04 -1.09 0.61
CA LYS A 55 17.62 -2.13 1.56
C LYS A 55 16.17 -1.95 2.01
N MET A 56 15.77 -0.70 2.27
CA MET A 56 14.39 -0.38 2.66
C MET A 56 13.45 -0.70 1.49
N PHE A 57 13.78 -0.25 0.28
CA PHE A 57 12.94 -0.49 -0.87
C PHE A 57 12.89 -1.96 -1.31
N SER A 58 13.96 -2.73 -1.15
CA SER A 58 13.92 -4.18 -1.38
C SER A 58 12.99 -4.88 -0.40
N ALA A 59 13.01 -4.49 0.88
CA ALA A 59 12.07 -5.01 1.87
C ALA A 59 10.62 -4.62 1.53
N THR A 60 10.39 -3.39 1.08
CA THR A 60 9.07 -2.91 0.62
C THR A 60 8.56 -3.71 -0.58
N VAL A 61 9.40 -3.98 -1.58
CA VAL A 61 9.04 -4.80 -2.73
C VAL A 61 8.66 -6.21 -2.28
N THR A 62 9.49 -6.85 -1.45
CA THR A 62 9.17 -8.18 -0.89
C THR A 62 7.86 -8.19 -0.13
N ALA A 63 7.61 -7.16 0.70
CA ALA A 63 6.36 -7.03 1.43
C ALA A 63 5.16 -6.95 0.48
N PHE A 64 5.20 -6.12 -0.56
CA PHE A 64 4.09 -6.03 -1.51
C PHE A 64 3.91 -7.29 -2.34
N VAL A 65 4.97 -8.00 -2.73
CA VAL A 65 4.87 -9.32 -3.37
C VAL A 65 4.11 -10.30 -2.46
N LEU A 66 4.52 -10.39 -1.18
CA LEU A 66 3.88 -11.27 -0.20
C LEU A 66 2.42 -10.89 0.04
N TRP A 67 2.11 -9.60 0.17
CA TRP A 67 0.74 -9.12 0.36
C TRP A 67 -0.15 -9.32 -0.86
N THR A 68 0.37 -9.14 -2.06
CA THR A 68 -0.35 -9.45 -3.30
C THR A 68 -0.65 -10.94 -3.37
N ALA A 69 0.35 -11.80 -3.14
CA ALA A 69 0.16 -13.25 -3.11
C ALA A 69 -0.85 -13.68 -2.03
N TYR A 70 -0.74 -13.10 -0.83
CA TYR A 70 -1.69 -13.33 0.26
C TYR A 70 -3.13 -12.93 -0.11
N GLY A 71 -3.31 -11.76 -0.73
CA GLY A 71 -4.61 -11.31 -1.22
C GLY A 71 -5.22 -12.27 -2.24
N VAL A 72 -4.41 -12.81 -3.16
CA VAL A 72 -4.84 -13.82 -4.14
C VAL A 72 -5.23 -15.13 -3.45
N LEU A 73 -4.42 -15.61 -2.50
CA LEU A 73 -4.71 -16.84 -1.74
C LEU A 73 -6.00 -16.72 -0.90
N LEU A 74 -6.32 -15.52 -0.41
CA LEU A 74 -7.57 -15.22 0.27
C LEU A 74 -8.78 -15.05 -0.67
N GLY A 75 -8.58 -14.97 -1.99
CA GLY A 75 -9.62 -14.57 -2.94
C GLY A 75 -10.08 -13.12 -2.76
N SER A 76 -9.29 -12.28 -2.09
CA SER A 76 -9.62 -10.88 -1.80
C SER A 76 -9.05 -9.97 -2.87
N TRP A 77 -9.84 -9.72 -3.91
CA TRP A 77 -9.46 -8.84 -5.02
C TRP A 77 -9.01 -7.42 -4.57
N PRO A 78 -9.64 -6.77 -3.56
CA PRO A 78 -9.18 -5.47 -3.07
C PRO A 78 -7.76 -5.51 -2.47
N ILE A 79 -7.43 -6.54 -1.68
CA ILE A 79 -6.10 -6.67 -1.07
C ILE A 79 -5.06 -6.96 -2.16
N ALA A 80 -5.37 -7.90 -3.07
CA ALA A 80 -4.46 -8.26 -4.15
C ALA A 80 -4.16 -7.07 -5.08
N LEU A 81 -5.21 -6.37 -5.53
CA LEU A 81 -5.08 -5.26 -6.48
C LEU A 81 -4.35 -4.07 -5.87
N SER A 82 -4.73 -3.64 -4.66
CA SER A 82 -4.09 -2.48 -4.01
C SER A 82 -2.59 -2.73 -3.77
N ASN A 83 -2.22 -3.91 -3.28
CA ASN A 83 -0.81 -4.23 -3.06
C ASN A 83 -0.04 -4.41 -4.37
N PHE A 84 -0.69 -4.93 -5.43
CA PHE A 84 -0.07 -5.05 -6.75
C PHE A 84 0.27 -3.67 -7.34
N VAL A 85 -0.64 -2.70 -7.23
CA VAL A 85 -0.36 -1.32 -7.63
C VAL A 85 0.83 -0.74 -6.84
N CYS A 86 0.84 -0.93 -5.52
CA CYS A 86 1.95 -0.48 -4.67
C CYS A 86 3.28 -1.16 -5.03
N LEU A 87 3.26 -2.44 -5.40
CA LEU A 87 4.41 -3.18 -5.91
C LEU A 87 4.96 -2.52 -7.17
N CYS A 88 4.11 -2.19 -8.15
CA CYS A 88 4.54 -1.51 -9.37
C CYS A 88 5.22 -0.17 -9.07
N LEU A 89 4.65 0.64 -8.16
CA LEU A 89 5.23 1.91 -7.75
C LEU A 89 6.57 1.74 -7.03
N ALA A 90 6.67 0.77 -6.12
CA ALA A 90 7.91 0.45 -5.42
C ALA A 90 9.01 0.00 -6.39
N LEU A 91 8.68 -0.81 -7.40
CA LEU A 91 9.60 -1.24 -8.46
C LEU A 91 10.08 -0.06 -9.31
N ILE A 92 9.21 0.90 -9.62
CA ILE A 92 9.61 2.14 -10.32
C ILE A 92 10.64 2.89 -9.48
N ILE A 93 10.41 3.05 -8.16
CA ILE A 93 11.36 3.75 -7.29
C ILE A 93 12.69 3.01 -7.21
N VAL A 94 12.69 1.68 -7.07
CA VAL A 94 13.92 0.86 -7.10
C VAL A 94 14.66 1.04 -8.41
N THR A 95 13.96 0.99 -9.55
CA THR A 95 14.56 1.15 -10.88
C THR A 95 15.18 2.53 -11.05
N LEU A 96 14.48 3.58 -10.60
CA LEU A 96 15.01 4.94 -10.59
C LEU A 96 16.20 5.07 -9.65
N ARG A 97 16.18 4.39 -8.50
CA ARG A 97 17.31 4.37 -7.56
C ARG A 97 18.53 3.67 -8.13
N LEU A 98 18.36 2.58 -8.88
CA LEU A 98 19.46 1.89 -9.56
C LEU A 98 20.02 2.71 -10.72
N LYS A 99 19.19 3.53 -11.37
CA LYS A 99 19.60 4.39 -12.49
C LYS A 99 20.27 5.70 -12.04
N TYR A 100 19.82 6.27 -10.92
CA TYR A 100 20.19 7.63 -10.48
C TYR A 100 20.90 7.68 -9.12
N GLY A 101 21.15 6.55 -8.49
CA GLY A 101 22.12 6.54 -7.40
C GLY A 101 23.28 5.71 -7.85
N ASP A 102 24.46 6.34 -7.82
CA ASP A 102 25.70 5.82 -8.35
C ASP A 102 25.87 4.34 -8.01
N GLY A 103 26.26 3.58 -9.03
CA GLY A 103 26.39 2.13 -8.96
C GLY A 103 27.18 1.73 -7.72
N ALA A 104 26.66 0.72 -7.01
CA ALA A 104 27.38 -0.10 -6.04
C ALA A 104 28.64 0.57 -5.43
N SER A 105 28.48 1.27 -4.31
CA SER A 105 29.59 1.38 -3.36
C SER A 105 29.73 0.06 -2.61
#